data_AF-A9NVM6-F1
#
_entry.id   AF-A9NVM6-F1
#
_cell.length_a   1.000
_cell.length_b   1.000
_cell.length_c   1.000
_cell.angle_alpha   90.00
_cell.angle_beta   90.00
_cell.angle_gamma   90.00
#
_symmetry.space_group_name_H-M   'P 1'
#
loop_
_entity.id
_entity.type
_entity.pdbx_description
1 polymer ?
#
loop_
_entity_poly.entity_id
_entity_poly.type
_entity_poly.pdbx_seq_one_letter_code
_entity_poly.pdbx_strand_id
1 'polypeptide(L)'
;MLLLAFLGLLFSILGLKTLVYFLVLGAWFLVAGTFILCGVFVLLNSAVGDTCVAMKEWVAHPYEDTALDHILPCVDVATAEQSLNQSKEVTSKVVAVVNQVLSTVANSNLPPNAGPLYYNQSGPLVPTLCSPYTVRLDNRQCNAGEVNLTNAVQVWKNYTCTVSSSGICATTGRITPDIYKQLVLAVNISYGLYHYTPFLVNLEDCTFVRDTFGTITENYCPGLREHLRWVYIGLAFVSTGIMLSIIFWVVYSKQRRRRDEYLKQHGDGQFMARDNKSV
;
A
#
# COMPACT_ATOMS: atom_id res chain seq x y z
N MET A 1 -1.56 21.17 -27.93
CA MET A 1 -2.42 21.32 -29.12
C MET A 1 -2.28 22.69 -29.77
N LEU A 2 -2.56 23.80 -29.07
CA LEU A 2 -2.40 25.16 -29.62
C LEU A 2 -0.97 25.44 -30.14
N LEU A 3 0.05 25.00 -29.42
CA LEU A 3 1.45 25.19 -29.82
C LEU A 3 1.79 24.46 -31.13
N LEU A 4 1.35 23.21 -31.28
CA LEU A 4 1.51 22.46 -32.53
C LEU A 4 0.74 23.13 -33.67
N ALA A 5 -0.52 23.50 -33.44
CA ALA A 5 -1.36 24.22 -34.40
C ALA A 5 -0.74 25.56 -34.85
N PHE A 6 -0.11 26.28 -33.91
CA PHE A 6 0.56 27.54 -34.19
C PHE A 6 1.88 27.33 -34.96
N LEU A 7 2.74 26.42 -34.51
CA LEU A 7 4.01 26.10 -35.17
C LEU A 7 3.79 25.60 -36.59
N GLY A 8 2.81 24.70 -36.80
CA GLY A 8 2.51 24.20 -38.14
C GLY A 8 1.95 25.27 -39.06
N LEU A 9 1.14 26.21 -38.57
CA LEU A 9 0.71 27.38 -39.36
C LEU A 9 1.90 28.28 -39.72
N LEU A 10 2.75 28.60 -38.74
CA LEU A 10 3.94 29.46 -38.93
C LEU A 10 4.90 28.86 -39.98
N PHE A 11 5.25 27.58 -39.84
CA PHE A 11 6.16 26.92 -40.78
C PHE A 11 5.53 26.66 -42.15
N SER A 12 4.22 26.44 -42.21
CA SER A 12 3.47 26.39 -43.46
C SER A 12 3.50 27.74 -44.18
N ILE A 13 3.41 28.86 -43.45
CA ILE A 13 3.56 30.23 -43.99
C ILE A 13 4.99 30.47 -44.52
N LEU A 14 6.01 30.06 -43.76
CA LEU A 14 7.43 30.21 -44.09
C LEU A 14 7.91 29.29 -45.23
N GLY A 15 7.12 28.28 -45.64
CA GLY A 15 7.45 27.41 -46.78
C GLY A 15 8.52 26.34 -46.48
N LEU A 16 8.80 26.05 -45.21
CA LEU A 16 9.81 25.09 -44.75
C LEU A 16 9.30 23.64 -44.88
N LYS A 17 9.37 23.07 -46.09
CA LYS A 17 8.81 21.75 -46.43
C LYS A 17 9.26 20.61 -45.50
N THR A 18 10.54 20.56 -45.14
CA THR A 18 11.13 19.50 -44.31
C THR A 18 10.52 19.47 -42.91
N LEU A 19 10.35 20.65 -42.30
CA LEU A 19 9.85 20.80 -40.93
C LEU A 19 8.34 20.47 -40.86
N VAL A 20 7.58 20.83 -41.90
CA VAL A 20 6.17 20.44 -42.03
C VAL A 20 6.01 18.92 -42.08
N TYR A 21 6.89 18.20 -42.78
CA TYR A 21 6.83 16.73 -42.87
C TYR A 21 7.06 16.06 -41.50
N PHE A 22 8.06 16.53 -40.74
CA PHE A 22 8.30 16.04 -39.37
C PHE A 22 7.13 16.33 -38.43
N LEU A 23 6.48 17.49 -38.55
CA LEU A 23 5.31 17.84 -37.75
C LEU A 23 4.10 16.95 -38.06
N VAL A 24 3.86 16.64 -39.34
CA VAL A 24 2.78 15.72 -39.74
C VAL A 24 3.04 14.32 -39.18
N LEU A 25 4.28 13.83 -39.29
CA LEU A 25 4.65 12.53 -38.72
C LEU A 25 4.46 12.50 -37.19
N GLY A 26 4.93 13.52 -36.48
CA GLY A 26 4.73 13.65 -35.04
C GLY A 26 3.25 13.75 -34.64
N ALA A 27 2.44 14.46 -35.43
CA ALA A 27 1.00 14.57 -35.19
C ALA A 27 0.28 13.23 -35.36
N TRP A 28 0.67 12.40 -36.33
CA TRP A 28 0.15 11.02 -36.47
C TRP A 28 0.50 10.14 -35.27
N PHE A 29 1.73 10.21 -34.76
CA PHE A 29 2.09 9.52 -33.52
C PHE A 29 1.27 9.99 -32.33
N LEU A 30 1.01 11.30 -32.22
CA LEU A 30 0.12 11.84 -31.17
C LEU A 30 -1.31 11.34 -31.31
N VAL A 31 -1.87 11.32 -32.53
CA VAL A 31 -3.22 10.75 -32.77
C VAL A 31 -3.25 9.30 -32.31
N ALA A 32 -2.31 8.47 -32.79
CA ALA A 32 -2.23 7.06 -32.39
C ALA A 32 -2.12 6.90 -30.87
N GLY A 33 -1.24 7.68 -30.23
CA GLY A 33 -1.09 7.68 -28.77
C GLY A 33 -2.37 8.08 -28.03
N THR A 34 -3.07 9.12 -28.48
CA THR A 34 -4.34 9.55 -27.85
C THR A 34 -5.46 8.53 -28.02
N PHE A 35 -5.51 7.81 -29.15
CA PHE A 35 -6.47 6.71 -29.35
C PHE A 35 -6.19 5.52 -28.43
N ILE A 36 -4.92 5.11 -28.31
CA ILE A 36 -4.51 4.02 -27.40
C ILE A 36 -4.86 4.41 -25.96
N LEU A 37 -4.47 5.62 -25.52
CA LEU A 37 -4.80 6.12 -24.19
C LEU A 37 -6.31 6.16 -23.96
N CYS A 38 -7.09 6.65 -24.92
CA CYS A 38 -8.55 6.65 -24.83
C CYS A 38 -9.10 5.24 -24.58
N GLY A 39 -8.66 4.24 -25.35
CA GLY A 39 -9.04 2.85 -25.16
C GLY A 39 -8.68 2.31 -23.77
N VAL A 40 -7.47 2.60 -23.28
CA VAL A 40 -7.03 2.21 -21.94
C VAL A 40 -7.92 2.85 -20.87
N PHE A 41 -8.21 4.15 -20.94
CA PHE A 41 -9.07 4.83 -19.96
C PHE A 41 -10.52 4.33 -19.98
N VAL A 42 -11.04 3.92 -21.14
CA VAL A 42 -12.37 3.27 -21.24
C VAL A 42 -12.36 1.93 -20.52
N LEU A 43 -11.35 1.08 -20.77
CA LEU A 43 -11.21 -0.21 -20.07
C LEU A 43 -11.05 -0.03 -18.56
N LEU A 44 -10.23 0.95 -18.14
CA LEU A 44 -10.06 1.28 -16.72
C LEU A 44 -11.37 1.75 -16.09
N ASN A 45 -12.16 2.57 -16.77
CA ASN A 45 -13.46 3.03 -16.27
C ASN A 45 -14.44 1.87 -16.05
N SER A 46 -14.45 0.88 -16.95
CA SER A 46 -15.25 -0.35 -16.78
C SER A 46 -14.72 -1.21 -15.64
N ALA A 47 -13.41 -1.50 -15.61
CA ALA A 47 -12.80 -2.34 -14.58
C ALA A 47 -12.99 -1.75 -13.17
N VAL A 48 -12.81 -0.42 -13.02
CA VAL A 48 -13.08 0.28 -11.77
C VAL A 48 -14.56 0.22 -11.42
N GLY A 49 -15.46 0.40 -12.40
CA GLY A 49 -16.89 0.28 -12.19
C GLY A 49 -17.29 -1.09 -11.65
N ASP A 50 -16.81 -2.16 -12.29
CA ASP A 50 -17.09 -3.54 -11.89
C ASP A 50 -16.50 -3.85 -10.50
N THR A 51 -15.26 -3.41 -10.25
CA THR A 51 -14.60 -3.57 -8.95
C THR A 51 -15.35 -2.84 -7.84
N CYS A 52 -15.80 -1.60 -8.09
CA CYS A 52 -16.57 -0.82 -7.12
C CYS A 52 -17.93 -1.47 -6.81
N VAL A 53 -18.60 -2.04 -7.80
CA VAL A 53 -19.86 -2.78 -7.59
C VAL A 53 -19.59 -4.06 -6.80
N ALA A 54 -18.56 -4.82 -7.15
CA ALA A 54 -18.18 -6.03 -6.44
C ALA A 54 -17.81 -5.76 -4.97
N MET A 55 -17.03 -4.72 -4.70
CA MET A 55 -16.71 -4.28 -3.34
C MET A 55 -17.96 -3.86 -2.57
N LYS A 56 -18.88 -3.13 -3.21
CA LYS A 56 -20.12 -2.67 -2.56
C LYS A 56 -21.04 -3.84 -2.20
N GLU A 57 -21.16 -4.81 -3.09
CA GLU A 57 -21.98 -6.01 -2.87
C GLU A 57 -21.41 -6.84 -1.72
N TRP A 58 -20.09 -7.04 -1.69
CA TRP A 58 -19.41 -7.75 -0.60
C TRP A 58 -19.59 -7.06 0.76
N VAL A 59 -19.53 -5.72 0.80
CA VAL A 59 -19.77 -4.96 2.03
C VAL A 59 -21.20 -5.16 2.56
N ALA A 60 -22.18 -5.26 1.66
CA ALA A 60 -23.58 -5.47 2.03
C ALA A 60 -23.87 -6.92 2.49
N HIS A 61 -23.24 -7.90 1.84
CA HIS A 61 -23.47 -9.34 2.06
C HIS A 61 -22.15 -10.12 2.27
N PRO A 62 -21.41 -9.88 3.38
CA PRO A 62 -20.07 -10.45 3.58
C PRO A 62 -20.06 -11.94 3.96
N TYR A 63 -21.21 -12.54 4.27
CA TYR A 63 -21.35 -13.94 4.68
C TYR A 63 -22.09 -14.79 3.62
N GLU A 64 -22.31 -14.22 2.44
CA GLU A 64 -22.92 -14.91 1.29
C GLU A 64 -21.85 -15.22 0.23
N ASP A 65 -22.12 -16.19 -0.65
CA ASP A 65 -21.24 -16.55 -1.77
C ASP A 65 -21.14 -15.38 -2.76
N THR A 66 -20.15 -14.53 -2.53
CA THR A 66 -19.83 -13.39 -3.39
C THR A 66 -18.50 -13.62 -4.10
N ALA A 67 -18.22 -12.86 -5.17
CA ALA A 67 -16.98 -12.99 -5.94
C ALA A 67 -15.70 -12.78 -5.11
N LEU A 68 -15.82 -12.15 -3.94
CA LEU A 68 -14.69 -11.82 -3.07
C LEU A 68 -14.62 -12.69 -1.79
N ASP A 69 -15.68 -13.44 -1.47
CA ASP A 69 -15.72 -14.34 -0.31
C ASP A 69 -14.63 -15.43 -0.36
N HIS A 70 -14.42 -16.03 -1.53
CA HIS A 70 -13.37 -17.04 -1.72
C HIS A 70 -11.92 -16.52 -1.55
N ILE A 71 -11.71 -15.20 -1.57
CA ILE A 71 -10.40 -14.56 -1.38
C ILE A 71 -10.26 -14.04 0.05
N LEU A 72 -11.36 -13.58 0.64
CA LEU A 72 -11.43 -12.97 1.98
C LEU A 72 -12.54 -13.67 2.79
N PRO A 73 -12.31 -14.92 3.24
CA PRO A 73 -13.31 -15.66 4.00
C PRO A 73 -13.49 -15.00 5.36
N CYS A 74 -14.68 -14.46 5.60
CA CYS A 74 -15.04 -13.86 6.87
C CYS A 74 -15.49 -14.93 7.85
N VAL A 75 -14.99 -14.86 9.07
CA VAL A 75 -15.48 -15.69 10.17
C VAL A 75 -16.58 -14.90 10.89
N ASP A 76 -17.55 -15.60 11.47
CA ASP A 76 -18.61 -14.93 12.22
C ASP A 76 -18.04 -14.26 13.49
N VAL A 77 -18.69 -13.17 13.90
CA VAL A 77 -18.25 -12.33 15.03
C VAL A 77 -18.13 -13.13 16.34
N ALA A 78 -18.97 -14.15 16.55
CA ALA A 78 -18.93 -14.94 17.77
C ALA A 78 -17.70 -15.85 17.82
N THR A 79 -17.36 -16.48 16.69
CA THR A 79 -16.12 -17.27 16.56
C THR A 79 -14.88 -16.37 16.67
N ALA A 80 -14.90 -15.18 16.07
CA ALA A 80 -13.79 -14.21 16.20
C ALA A 80 -13.61 -13.73 17.66
N GLU A 81 -14.71 -13.48 18.39
CA GLU A 81 -14.67 -13.16 19.82
C GLU A 81 -14.14 -14.34 20.66
N GLN A 82 -14.49 -15.56 20.28
CA GLN A 82 -13.92 -16.76 20.89
C GLN A 82 -12.40 -16.84 20.67
N SER A 83 -11.92 -16.59 19.44
CA SER A 83 -10.47 -16.52 19.12
C SER A 83 -9.76 -15.47 19.97
N LEU A 84 -10.36 -14.29 20.17
CA LEU A 84 -9.85 -13.25 21.05
C LEU A 84 -9.74 -13.74 22.50
N ASN A 85 -10.80 -14.33 23.04
CA ASN A 85 -10.82 -14.82 24.42
C ASN A 85 -9.79 -15.94 24.65
N GLN A 86 -9.60 -16.84 23.68
CA GLN A 86 -8.54 -17.85 23.71
C GLN A 86 -7.15 -17.22 23.76
N SER A 87 -6.88 -16.18 22.96
CA SER A 87 -5.60 -15.46 23.01
C SER A 87 -5.35 -14.78 24.37
N LYS A 88 -6.40 -14.15 24.95
CA LYS A 88 -6.32 -13.57 26.30
C LYS A 88 -6.00 -14.62 27.36
N GLU A 89 -6.62 -15.80 27.26
CA GLU A 89 -6.40 -16.92 28.16
C GLU A 89 -4.96 -17.44 28.05
N VAL A 90 -4.47 -17.68 26.83
CA VAL A 90 -3.08 -18.10 26.58
C VAL A 90 -2.09 -17.06 27.12
N THR A 91 -2.33 -15.78 26.85
CA THR A 91 -1.48 -14.69 27.37
C THR A 91 -1.40 -14.73 28.90
N SER A 92 -2.54 -14.88 29.56
CA SER A 92 -2.62 -14.95 31.03
C SER A 92 -1.92 -16.20 31.58
N LYS A 93 -2.07 -17.36 30.93
CA LYS A 93 -1.40 -18.60 31.32
C LYS A 93 0.12 -18.51 31.16
N VAL A 94 0.62 -17.94 30.07
CA VAL A 94 2.05 -17.75 29.86
C VAL A 94 2.64 -16.83 30.94
N VAL A 95 1.96 -15.72 31.26
CA VAL A 95 2.38 -14.83 32.35
C VAL A 95 2.37 -15.56 33.70
N ALA A 96 1.37 -16.39 33.97
CA ALA A 96 1.31 -17.20 35.19
C ALA A 96 2.49 -18.17 35.30
N VAL A 97 2.85 -18.86 34.21
CA VAL A 97 4.03 -19.75 34.16
C VAL A 97 5.32 -18.96 34.41
N VAL A 98 5.47 -17.79 33.78
CA VAL A 98 6.62 -16.92 34.00
C VAL A 98 6.73 -16.51 35.48
N ASN A 99 5.62 -16.07 36.09
CA ASN A 99 5.59 -15.68 37.49
C ASN A 99 5.85 -16.85 38.44
N GLN A 100 5.43 -18.06 38.07
CA GLN A 100 5.76 -19.28 38.80
C GLN A 100 7.27 -19.51 38.77
N VAL A 101 7.93 -19.42 37.61
CA VAL A 101 9.40 -19.55 37.51
C VAL A 101 10.12 -18.46 38.31
N LEU A 102 9.67 -17.21 38.22
CA LEU A 102 10.27 -16.10 38.96
C LEU A 102 10.16 -16.31 40.48
N SER A 103 8.99 -16.70 40.99
CA SER A 103 8.78 -16.91 42.42
C SER A 103 9.50 -18.15 42.96
N THR A 104 9.42 -19.28 42.25
CA THR A 104 9.92 -20.58 42.72
C THR A 104 11.38 -20.87 42.40
N VAL A 105 11.96 -20.21 41.40
CA VAL A 105 13.35 -20.44 40.98
C VAL A 105 14.22 -19.22 41.23
N ALA A 106 13.83 -18.04 40.72
CA ALA A 106 14.67 -16.83 40.81
C ALA A 106 14.57 -16.11 42.17
N ASN A 107 13.41 -16.13 42.81
CA ASN A 107 13.17 -15.45 44.07
C ASN A 107 13.26 -16.40 45.28
N SER A 108 13.17 -17.71 45.05
CA SER A 108 13.35 -18.73 46.08
C SER A 108 14.83 -19.10 46.20
N ASN A 109 15.39 -18.95 47.42
CA ASN A 109 16.75 -19.35 47.73
C ASN A 109 16.81 -20.89 47.86
N LEU A 110 16.89 -21.58 46.73
CA LEU A 110 16.85 -23.04 46.68
C LEU A 110 18.08 -23.65 47.39
N PRO A 111 17.90 -24.78 48.11
CA PRO A 111 19.00 -25.47 48.79
C PRO A 111 19.89 -26.27 47.80
N PRO A 112 21.14 -26.60 48.17
CA PRO A 112 22.08 -27.33 47.30
C PRO A 112 21.60 -28.70 46.80
N ASN A 113 20.64 -29.31 47.49
CA ASN A 113 20.02 -30.58 47.09
C ASN A 113 18.90 -30.43 46.03
N ALA A 114 18.58 -29.21 45.58
CA ALA A 114 17.57 -28.95 44.55
C ALA A 114 18.02 -29.31 43.12
N GLY A 115 19.19 -29.95 42.96
CA GLY A 115 19.69 -30.45 41.68
C GLY A 115 19.98 -29.32 40.69
N PRO A 116 19.60 -29.44 39.40
CA PRO A 116 19.98 -28.48 38.35
C PRO A 116 19.34 -27.09 38.50
N LEU A 117 18.37 -26.92 39.41
CA LEU A 117 17.75 -25.64 39.71
C LEU A 117 18.51 -24.84 40.79
N TYR A 118 19.48 -25.46 41.47
CA TYR A 118 20.31 -24.79 42.46
C TYR A 118 21.39 -23.93 41.80
N TYR A 119 21.47 -22.67 42.22
CA TYR A 119 22.62 -21.79 41.95
C TYR A 119 22.74 -20.75 43.07
N ASN A 120 23.96 -20.28 43.32
CA ASN A 120 24.22 -19.28 44.36
C ASN A 120 23.70 -17.91 43.91
N GLN A 121 22.53 -17.53 44.42
CA GLN A 121 21.84 -16.28 44.06
C GLN A 121 22.20 -15.17 45.03
N SER A 122 22.33 -13.95 44.51
CA SER A 122 22.56 -12.75 45.32
C SER A 122 21.86 -11.55 44.67
N GLY A 123 21.45 -10.55 45.45
CA GLY A 123 20.80 -9.34 44.94
C GLY A 123 19.28 -9.25 45.19
N PRO A 124 18.65 -8.14 44.75
CA PRO A 124 17.25 -7.83 45.02
C PRO A 124 16.29 -8.79 44.30
N LEU A 125 15.09 -8.98 44.85
CA LEU A 125 14.04 -9.81 44.25
C LEU A 125 13.69 -9.32 42.85
N VAL A 126 13.54 -10.27 41.93
CA VAL A 126 13.11 -10.00 40.56
C VAL A 126 11.62 -9.65 40.58
N PRO A 127 11.20 -8.51 40.01
CA PRO A 127 9.79 -8.15 39.94
C PRO A 127 9.04 -9.08 38.99
N THR A 128 7.80 -9.41 39.34
CA THR A 128 6.93 -10.30 38.56
C THR A 128 6.42 -9.63 37.29
N LEU A 129 6.06 -10.45 36.31
CA LEU A 129 5.42 -9.98 35.08
C LEU A 129 3.96 -9.66 35.35
N CYS A 130 3.53 -8.48 34.92
CA CYS A 130 2.14 -8.09 34.93
C CYS A 130 1.34 -8.84 33.87
N SER A 131 0.24 -9.47 34.26
CA SER A 131 -0.75 -9.94 33.30
C SER A 131 -1.63 -8.77 32.88
N PRO A 132 -1.83 -8.51 31.57
CA PRO A 132 -2.74 -7.47 31.11
C PRO A 132 -4.22 -7.81 31.40
N TYR A 133 -4.51 -9.08 31.69
CA TYR A 133 -5.86 -9.57 31.92
C TYR A 133 -6.06 -10.18 33.31
N THR A 134 -7.30 -10.14 33.81
CA THR A 134 -7.75 -10.87 35.00
C THR A 134 -8.03 -12.34 34.69
N VAL A 135 -8.31 -13.15 35.72
CA VAL A 135 -8.78 -14.54 35.57
C VAL A 135 -10.09 -14.62 34.76
N ARG A 136 -10.88 -13.54 34.76
CA ARG A 136 -12.12 -13.41 33.99
C ARG A 136 -11.89 -12.80 32.60
N LEU A 137 -10.63 -12.61 32.18
CA LEU A 137 -10.23 -12.03 30.88
C LEU A 137 -10.57 -10.55 30.70
N ASP A 138 -10.89 -9.85 31.79
CA ASP A 138 -11.08 -8.40 31.80
C ASP A 138 -9.72 -7.69 31.76
N ASN A 139 -9.69 -6.49 31.17
CA ASN A 139 -8.50 -5.65 31.21
C ASN A 139 -8.17 -5.25 32.64
N ARG A 140 -6.89 -5.33 33.01
CA ARG A 140 -6.42 -4.98 34.35
C ARG A 140 -5.23 -4.02 34.27
N GLN A 141 -5.09 -3.15 35.27
CA GLN A 141 -3.88 -2.37 35.48
C GLN A 141 -2.87 -3.14 36.35
N CYS A 142 -1.59 -2.96 36.05
CA CYS A 142 -0.51 -3.60 36.79
C CYS A 142 -0.40 -3.06 38.21
N ASN A 143 -0.16 -3.94 39.17
CA ASN A 143 0.05 -3.56 40.57
C ASN A 143 1.45 -2.99 40.78
N ALA A 144 1.64 -2.24 41.87
CA ALA A 144 2.96 -1.76 42.27
C ALA A 144 3.92 -2.96 42.48
N GLY A 145 5.07 -2.92 41.82
CA GLY A 145 6.08 -4.00 41.85
C GLY A 145 5.98 -5.01 40.70
N GLU A 146 4.94 -4.95 39.87
CA GLU A 146 4.86 -5.73 38.63
C GLU A 146 5.48 -4.96 37.45
N VAL A 147 6.06 -5.68 36.48
CA VAL A 147 6.61 -5.09 35.26
C VAL A 147 5.68 -5.36 34.08
N ASN A 148 5.45 -4.34 33.26
CA ASN A 148 4.66 -4.46 32.04
C ASN A 148 5.41 -5.27 30.96
N LEU A 149 4.67 -5.94 30.08
CA LEU A 149 5.18 -6.72 28.95
C LEU A 149 6.17 -5.92 28.07
N THR A 150 5.93 -4.63 27.89
CA THR A 150 6.77 -3.74 27.06
C THR A 150 8.19 -3.54 27.62
N ASN A 151 8.31 -3.47 28.95
CA ASN A 151 9.57 -3.08 29.61
C ASN A 151 10.24 -4.26 30.35
N ALA A 152 9.56 -5.40 30.49
CA ALA A 152 10.03 -6.57 31.26
C ALA A 152 11.43 -7.05 30.84
N VAL A 153 11.68 -7.13 29.53
CA VAL A 153 12.98 -7.55 28.98
C VAL A 153 14.13 -6.65 29.46
N GLN A 154 13.91 -5.34 29.48
CA GLN A 154 14.90 -4.36 29.90
C GLN A 154 15.09 -4.38 31.42
N VAL A 155 13.99 -4.47 32.18
CA VAL A 155 14.06 -4.51 33.64
C VAL A 155 14.79 -5.76 34.12
N TRP A 156 14.43 -6.95 33.63
CA TRP A 156 15.04 -8.21 34.06
C TRP A 156 16.51 -8.36 33.64
N LYS A 157 16.96 -7.61 32.62
CA LYS A 157 18.38 -7.57 32.24
C LYS A 157 19.28 -7.08 33.39
N ASN A 158 18.75 -6.22 34.26
CA ASN A 158 19.49 -5.71 35.41
C ASN A 158 19.60 -6.73 36.57
N TYR A 159 18.88 -7.85 36.49
CA TYR A 159 18.89 -8.92 37.48
C TYR A 159 19.67 -10.15 37.00
N THR A 160 20.28 -10.07 35.80
CA THR A 160 21.01 -11.19 35.20
C THR A 160 22.43 -11.26 35.74
N CYS A 161 22.86 -12.46 36.13
CA CYS A 161 24.24 -12.71 36.58
C CYS A 161 25.10 -13.23 35.41
N THR A 162 26.42 -13.08 35.54
CA THR A 162 27.37 -13.82 34.68
C THR A 162 27.62 -15.19 35.31
N VAL A 163 27.55 -16.26 34.51
CA VAL A 163 27.73 -17.63 34.99
C VAL A 163 29.18 -18.10 34.88
N SER A 164 29.64 -18.91 35.83
CA SER A 164 30.91 -19.63 35.77
C SER A 164 30.83 -20.86 34.85
N SER A 165 31.97 -21.54 34.63
CA SER A 165 32.03 -22.79 33.87
C SER A 165 31.12 -23.92 34.41
N SER A 166 30.68 -23.83 35.67
CA SER A 166 29.78 -24.79 36.32
C SER A 166 28.30 -24.37 36.27
N GLY A 167 27.96 -23.30 35.54
CA GLY A 167 26.57 -22.83 35.39
C GLY A 167 26.03 -22.03 36.59
N ILE A 168 26.90 -21.65 37.53
CA ILE A 168 26.52 -20.94 38.76
C ILE A 168 26.76 -19.44 38.58
N CYS A 169 25.87 -18.59 39.10
CA CYS A 169 26.09 -17.14 39.11
C CYS A 169 27.39 -16.78 39.85
N ALA A 170 28.32 -16.14 39.13
CA ALA A 170 29.59 -15.62 39.67
C ALA A 170 29.48 -14.17 40.13
N THR A 171 28.51 -13.41 39.60
CA THR A 171 28.23 -12.02 39.98
C THR A 171 26.86 -11.91 40.65
N THR A 172 26.62 -10.77 41.32
CA THR A 172 25.31 -10.43 41.90
C THR A 172 24.23 -10.48 40.82
N GLY A 173 23.22 -11.32 41.03
CA GLY A 173 22.07 -11.50 40.15
C GLY A 173 21.27 -12.74 40.54
N ARG A 174 20.01 -12.76 40.10
CA ARG A 174 19.03 -13.83 40.38
C ARG A 174 18.54 -14.54 39.12
N ILE A 175 19.02 -14.15 37.94
CA ILE A 175 18.61 -14.75 36.67
C ILE A 175 19.86 -15.20 35.93
N THR A 176 19.95 -16.47 35.55
CA THR A 176 21.01 -16.96 34.67
C THR A 176 20.73 -16.57 33.21
N PRO A 177 21.74 -16.50 32.33
CA PRO A 177 21.53 -16.16 30.92
C PRO A 177 20.53 -17.08 30.21
N ASP A 178 20.45 -18.36 30.58
CA ASP A 178 19.50 -19.31 29.97
C ASP A 178 18.06 -19.08 30.43
N ILE A 179 17.84 -18.83 31.73
CA ILE A 179 16.53 -18.43 32.25
C ILE A 179 16.10 -17.12 31.60
N TYR A 180 17.01 -16.14 31.51
CA TYR A 180 16.72 -14.85 30.86
C TYR A 180 16.24 -15.03 29.42
N LYS A 181 16.91 -15.85 28.61
CA LYS A 181 16.47 -16.14 27.23
C LYS A 181 15.04 -16.71 27.18
N GLN A 182 14.71 -17.65 28.06
CA GLN A 182 13.36 -18.23 28.13
C GLN A 182 12.31 -17.20 28.56
N LEU A 183 12.65 -16.35 29.54
CA LEU A 183 11.78 -15.26 29.98
C LEU A 183 11.52 -14.24 28.87
N VAL A 184 12.55 -13.87 28.09
CA VAL A 184 12.40 -12.96 26.93
C VAL A 184 11.50 -13.57 25.87
N LEU A 185 11.66 -14.87 25.56
CA LEU A 185 10.78 -15.56 24.61
C LEU A 185 9.32 -15.50 25.06
N ALA A 186 9.06 -15.84 26.33
CA ALA A 186 7.70 -15.82 26.89
C ALA A 186 7.08 -14.42 26.85
N VAL A 187 7.84 -13.39 27.25
CA VAL A 187 7.38 -11.99 27.19
C VAL A 187 7.08 -11.55 25.76
N ASN A 188 7.93 -11.89 24.79
CA ASN A 188 7.69 -11.52 23.39
C ASN A 188 6.44 -12.20 22.82
N ILE A 189 6.19 -13.47 23.17
CA ILE A 189 4.96 -14.18 22.77
C ILE A 189 3.74 -13.51 23.41
N SER A 190 3.77 -13.28 24.73
CA SER A 190 2.68 -12.61 25.45
C SER A 190 2.43 -11.19 24.92
N TYR A 191 3.48 -10.44 24.60
CA TYR A 191 3.38 -9.12 23.98
C TYR A 191 2.76 -9.19 22.58
N GLY A 192 3.20 -10.14 21.76
CA GLY A 192 2.65 -10.33 20.42
C GLY A 192 1.16 -10.68 20.44
N LEU A 193 0.75 -11.60 21.31
CA LEU A 193 -0.65 -11.95 21.51
C LEU A 193 -1.48 -10.76 22.03
N TYR A 194 -0.97 -10.05 23.05
CA TYR A 194 -1.65 -8.88 23.59
C TYR A 194 -1.82 -7.74 22.57
N HIS A 195 -0.77 -7.46 21.79
CA HIS A 195 -0.72 -6.30 20.91
C HIS A 195 -1.36 -6.56 19.54
N TYR A 196 -1.12 -7.72 18.93
CA TYR A 196 -1.54 -8.00 17.56
C TYR A 196 -2.86 -8.75 17.47
N THR A 197 -3.29 -9.52 18.48
CA THR A 197 -4.54 -10.28 18.38
C THR A 197 -5.77 -9.40 18.10
N PRO A 198 -5.99 -8.24 18.75
CA PRO A 198 -7.16 -7.41 18.45
C PRO A 198 -7.28 -7.03 16.96
N PHE A 199 -6.15 -6.72 16.32
CA PHE A 199 -6.12 -6.44 14.89
C PHE A 199 -6.38 -7.68 14.04
N LEU A 200 -5.79 -8.83 14.40
CA LEU A 200 -6.01 -10.09 13.69
C LEU A 200 -7.47 -10.56 13.78
N VAL A 201 -8.13 -10.33 14.91
CA VAL A 201 -9.55 -10.64 15.12
C VAL A 201 -10.44 -9.71 14.28
N ASN A 202 -10.10 -8.43 14.18
CA ASN A 202 -10.80 -7.49 13.29
C ASN A 202 -10.58 -7.77 11.79
N LEU A 203 -9.54 -8.53 11.45
CA LEU A 203 -9.33 -9.05 10.11
C LEU A 203 -10.13 -10.35 9.89
N GLU A 204 -10.17 -11.21 10.90
CA GLU A 204 -10.90 -12.49 10.93
C GLU A 204 -12.42 -12.26 10.78
N ASP A 205 -13.00 -11.28 11.48
CA ASP A 205 -14.42 -10.93 11.37
C ASP A 205 -14.75 -10.02 10.17
N CYS A 206 -13.75 -9.73 9.33
CA CYS A 206 -13.82 -8.82 8.19
C CYS A 206 -14.25 -7.38 8.49
N THR A 207 -14.38 -6.96 9.75
CA THR A 207 -14.81 -5.60 10.09
C THR A 207 -13.85 -4.58 9.50
N PHE A 208 -12.53 -4.81 9.62
CA PHE A 208 -11.52 -3.93 9.04
C PHE A 208 -11.67 -3.76 7.53
N VAL A 209 -11.89 -4.87 6.82
CA VAL A 209 -11.99 -4.90 5.36
C VAL A 209 -13.30 -4.25 4.92
N ARG A 210 -14.39 -4.54 5.62
CA ARG A 210 -15.72 -3.97 5.35
C ARG A 210 -15.75 -2.46 5.53
N ASP A 211 -15.14 -1.95 6.60
CA ASP A 211 -15.04 -0.51 6.83
C ASP A 211 -14.19 0.17 5.74
N THR A 212 -13.10 -0.49 5.34
CA THR A 212 -12.21 0.02 4.29
C THR A 212 -12.91 0.05 2.92
N PHE A 213 -13.56 -1.05 2.52
CA PHE A 213 -14.29 -1.12 1.25
C PHE A 213 -15.55 -0.25 1.27
N GLY A 214 -16.24 -0.14 2.40
CA GLY A 214 -17.33 0.83 2.58
C GLY A 214 -16.84 2.25 2.30
N THR A 215 -15.72 2.63 2.93
CA THR A 215 -15.10 3.94 2.70
C THR A 215 -14.71 4.15 1.23
N ILE A 216 -14.11 3.15 0.58
CA ILE A 216 -13.70 3.23 -0.84
C ILE A 216 -14.92 3.39 -1.75
N THR A 217 -15.95 2.56 -1.54
CA THR A 217 -17.13 2.51 -2.40
C THR A 217 -18.03 3.73 -2.24
N GLU A 218 -18.14 4.29 -1.03
CA GLU A 218 -18.93 5.48 -0.78
C GLU A 218 -18.20 6.77 -1.18
N ASN A 219 -16.93 6.92 -0.79
CA ASN A 219 -16.25 8.21 -0.91
C ASN A 219 -15.40 8.35 -2.18
N TYR A 220 -14.84 7.26 -2.71
CA TYR A 220 -13.84 7.33 -3.78
C TYR A 220 -14.36 6.81 -5.13
N CYS A 221 -15.13 5.73 -5.14
CA CYS A 221 -15.66 5.13 -6.37
C CYS A 221 -16.48 6.09 -7.26
N PRO A 222 -17.39 6.94 -6.73
CA PRO A 222 -18.13 7.88 -7.56
C PRO A 222 -17.22 8.90 -8.25
N GLY A 223 -16.29 9.49 -7.49
CA GLY A 223 -15.33 10.47 -8.00
C GLY A 223 -14.37 9.86 -9.01
N LEU A 224 -13.83 8.67 -8.72
CA LEU A 224 -12.91 7.97 -9.62
C LEU A 224 -13.57 7.65 -10.96
N ARG A 225 -14.79 7.12 -10.95
CA ARG A 225 -15.56 6.84 -12.17
C ARG A 225 -15.84 8.12 -12.96
N GLU A 226 -16.23 9.18 -12.28
CA GLU A 226 -16.49 10.46 -12.93
C GLU A 226 -15.22 11.05 -13.56
N HIS A 227 -14.09 11.06 -12.84
CA HIS A 227 -12.82 11.55 -13.35
C HIS A 227 -12.31 10.73 -14.53
N LEU A 228 -12.37 9.40 -14.47
CA LEU A 228 -12.02 8.53 -15.59
C LEU A 228 -12.92 8.81 -16.81
N ARG A 229 -14.20 9.08 -16.57
CA ARG A 229 -15.14 9.48 -17.62
C ARG A 229 -14.73 10.79 -18.29
N TRP A 230 -14.43 11.81 -17.51
CA TRP A 230 -13.97 13.10 -18.04
C TRP A 230 -12.66 12.99 -18.81
N VAL A 231 -11.74 12.14 -18.36
CA VAL A 231 -10.45 11.93 -19.04
C VAL A 231 -10.63 11.32 -20.43
N TYR A 232 -11.40 10.22 -20.57
CA TYR A 232 -11.58 9.63 -21.90
C TYR A 232 -12.37 10.56 -22.83
N ILE A 233 -13.36 11.30 -22.32
CA ILE A 233 -14.08 12.31 -23.12
C ILE A 233 -13.10 13.38 -23.61
N GLY A 234 -12.26 13.91 -22.72
CA GLY A 234 -11.23 14.89 -23.07
C GLY A 234 -10.24 14.38 -24.10
N LEU A 235 -9.76 13.13 -23.96
CA LEU A 235 -8.87 12.49 -24.93
C LEU A 235 -9.54 12.32 -26.29
N ALA A 236 -10.82 11.94 -26.33
CA ALA A 236 -11.59 11.83 -27.57
C ALA A 236 -11.73 13.18 -28.28
N PHE A 237 -12.03 14.26 -27.54
CA PHE A 237 -12.07 15.62 -28.07
C PHE A 237 -10.72 16.07 -28.64
N VAL A 238 -9.64 15.83 -27.88
CA VAL A 238 -8.28 16.18 -28.31
C VAL A 238 -7.89 15.42 -29.58
N SER A 239 -8.13 14.11 -29.64
CA SER A 239 -7.86 13.28 -30.82
C SER A 239 -8.61 13.79 -32.06
N THR A 240 -9.90 14.08 -31.90
CA THR A 240 -10.75 14.64 -32.97
C THR A 240 -10.21 16.00 -33.45
N GLY A 241 -9.80 16.87 -32.52
CA GLY A 241 -9.22 18.17 -32.84
C GLY A 241 -7.90 18.07 -33.61
N ILE A 242 -7.02 17.12 -33.26
CA ILE A 242 -5.77 16.89 -34.00
C ILE A 242 -6.07 16.39 -35.41
N MET A 243 -6.97 15.41 -35.56
CA MET A 243 -7.37 14.87 -36.85
C MET A 243 -7.89 15.98 -37.78
N LEU A 244 -8.82 16.81 -37.31
CA LEU A 244 -9.34 17.94 -38.08
C LEU A 244 -8.23 18.94 -38.44
N SER A 245 -7.33 19.25 -37.49
CA SER A 245 -6.22 20.18 -37.73
C SER A 245 -5.27 19.67 -38.83
N ILE A 246 -4.92 18.37 -38.80
CA ILE A 246 -4.09 17.74 -39.84
C ILE A 246 -4.80 17.81 -41.19
N ILE A 247 -6.09 17.49 -41.27
CA ILE A 247 -6.87 17.54 -42.52
C ILE A 247 -6.86 18.95 -43.11
N PHE A 248 -7.18 19.97 -42.28
CA PHE A 248 -7.16 21.36 -42.72
C PHE A 248 -5.78 21.79 -43.21
N TRP A 249 -4.70 21.36 -42.56
CA TRP A 249 -3.34 21.64 -43.00
C TRP A 249 -2.97 20.97 -44.32
N VAL A 250 -3.33 19.70 -44.52
CA VAL A 250 -3.08 18.98 -45.77
C VAL A 250 -3.81 19.66 -46.94
N VAL A 251 -5.07 20.06 -46.73
CA VAL A 251 -5.85 20.80 -47.74
C VAL A 251 -5.22 22.16 -48.04
N TYR A 252 -4.87 22.93 -46.99
CA TYR A 252 -4.27 24.26 -47.15
C TYR A 252 -2.93 24.21 -47.86
N SER A 253 -2.03 23.32 -47.45
CA SER A 253 -0.70 23.15 -48.06
C SER A 253 -0.80 22.70 -49.52
N LYS A 254 -1.74 21.80 -49.86
CA LYS A 254 -2.02 21.40 -51.25
C LYS A 254 -2.55 22.57 -52.08
N GLN A 255 -3.44 23.40 -51.52
CA GLN A 255 -3.98 24.57 -52.23
C GLN A 255 -2.93 25.66 -52.42
N ARG A 256 -2.05 25.89 -51.43
CA ARG A 256 -0.92 26.82 -51.59
C ARG A 256 0.06 26.34 -52.64
N ARG A 257 0.45 25.05 -52.61
CA ARG A 257 1.34 24.47 -53.62
C ARG A 257 0.79 24.64 -55.04
N ARG A 258 -0.52 24.41 -55.24
CA ARG A 258 -1.19 24.67 -56.52
C ARG A 258 -1.15 26.15 -56.94
N ARG A 259 -1.31 27.09 -56.00
CA ARG A 259 -1.17 28.54 -56.28
C ARG A 259 0.26 28.91 -56.66
N ASP A 260 1.26 28.40 -55.95
CA ASP A 260 2.67 28.68 -56.24
C ASP A 260 3.09 28.09 -57.60
N GLU A 261 2.62 26.88 -57.94
CA GLU A 261 2.85 26.25 -59.26
C GLU A 261 2.18 27.05 -60.40
N TYR A 262 0.94 27.52 -60.20
CA TYR A 262 0.23 28.36 -61.18
C TYR A 262 0.92 29.71 -61.40
N LEU A 263 1.37 30.37 -60.33
CA LEU A 263 2.09 31.65 -60.40
C LEU A 263 3.46 31.52 -61.09
N LYS A 264 4.18 30.42 -60.84
CA LYS A 264 5.44 30.14 -61.56
C LYS A 264 5.22 29.96 -63.06
N GLN A 265 4.21 29.18 -63.45
CA GLN A 265 3.89 28.98 -64.88
C GLN A 265 3.49 30.28 -65.59
N HIS A 266 2.70 31.15 -64.93
CA HIS A 266 2.34 32.45 -65.52
C HIS A 266 3.50 33.45 -65.53
N GLY A 267 4.35 33.48 -64.49
CA GLY A 267 5.52 34.35 -64.42
C GLY A 267 6.59 34.00 -65.46
N ASP A 268 6.90 32.72 -65.62
CA ASP A 268 7.86 32.25 -66.63
C ASP A 268 7.31 32.45 -68.06
N GLY A 269 6.01 32.25 -68.27
CA GLY A 269 5.36 32.53 -69.56
C GLY A 269 5.40 34.00 -69.96
N GLN A 270 5.29 34.93 -68.99
CA GLN A 270 5.39 36.36 -69.24
C GLN A 270 6.83 36.84 -69.50
N PHE A 271 7.82 36.19 -68.90
CA PHE A 271 9.24 36.44 -69.18
C PHE A 271 9.63 35.97 -70.59
N MET A 272 9.24 34.75 -70.96
CA MET A 272 9.49 34.19 -72.31
C MET A 272 8.78 34.99 -73.42
N ALA A 273 7.58 35.50 -73.16
CA ALA A 273 6.86 36.37 -74.12
C ALA A 273 7.48 37.77 -74.26
N ARG A 274 8.27 38.22 -73.27
CA ARG A 274 8.98 39.51 -73.31
C ARG A 274 10.28 39.41 -74.10
N ASP A 275 11.02 38.32 -73.95
CA ASP A 275 12.25 38.05 -74.75
C ASP A 275 11.95 37.82 -76.23
N ASN A 276 10.78 37.26 -76.57
CA ASN A 276 10.38 37.04 -77.97
C ASN A 276 9.86 38.30 -78.69
N LYS A 277 9.77 39.45 -78.00
CA LYS A 277 9.40 40.76 -78.58
C LYS A 277 10.60 41.70 -78.80
N SER A 278 11.81 41.27 -78.45
CA SER A 278 13.06 42.03 -78.57
C SER A 278 13.96 41.59 -79.73
N VAL A 279 13.39 40.96 -80.77
CA VAL A 279 14.06 40.66 -82.05
C VAL A 279 13.33 41.36 -83.18
#